data_AF-W1X640-F1
#
_entry.id   AF-W1X640-F1
#
_cell.length_a   1.000
_cell.length_b   1.000
_cell.length_c   1.000
_cell.angle_alpha   90.00
_cell.angle_beta   90.00
_cell.angle_gamma   90.00
#
_symmetry.space_group_name_H-M   'P 1'
#
loop_
_entity.id
_entity.type
_entity.pdbx_description
1 polymer ?
#
loop_
_entity_poly.entity_id
_entity_poly.type
_entity_poly.pdbx_seq_one_letter_code
_entity_poly.pdbx_strand_id
1 'polypeptide(L)'
;RPINELNAGLVTFRDELLADPLALKRVELGIVTFGPVHVEQPFTSAANFFPPILFAQGDTPMGAAITKALDMVEERKREYRANGISYYRPWIFLITDGAPTDE
;
A
#
# COMPACT_ATOMS: atom_id res chain seq x y z
N ARG A 1 -2.42 -19.28 -8.53
CA ARG A 1 -1.61 -19.28 -7.28
C ARG A 1 -1.87 -17.92 -6.67
N PRO A 2 -2.37 -17.81 -5.43
CA PRO A 2 -2.88 -16.55 -4.88
C PRO A 2 -1.96 -15.34 -5.06
N ILE A 3 -0.64 -15.51 -4.86
CA ILE A 3 0.34 -14.43 -5.06
C ILE A 3 0.42 -13.91 -6.51
N ASN A 4 0.24 -14.78 -7.51
CA ASN A 4 0.24 -14.36 -8.92
C ASN A 4 -1.01 -13.56 -9.26
N GLU A 5 -2.15 -13.87 -8.63
CA GLU A 5 -3.40 -13.13 -8.80
C GLU A 5 -3.29 -11.75 -8.14
N LEU A 6 -2.65 -11.65 -6.97
CA LEU A 6 -2.34 -10.36 -6.35
C LEU A 6 -1.43 -9.51 -7.25
N ASN A 7 -0.35 -10.08 -7.77
CA ASN A 7 0.56 -9.37 -8.67
C ASN A 7 -0.15 -8.90 -9.95
N ALA A 8 -1.00 -9.74 -10.56
CA ALA A 8 -1.82 -9.33 -11.70
C ALA A 8 -2.81 -8.22 -11.33
N GLY A 9 -3.42 -8.30 -10.14
CA GLY A 9 -4.31 -7.27 -9.62
C GLY A 9 -3.63 -5.91 -9.42
N LEU A 10 -2.36 -5.88 -8.98
CA LEU A 10 -1.60 -4.61 -8.87
C LEU A 10 -1.34 -3.97 -10.24
N VAL A 11 -1.13 -4.77 -11.29
CA VAL A 11 -1.01 -4.28 -12.66
C VAL A 11 -2.34 -3.70 -13.13
N THR A 12 -3.44 -4.43 -12.96
CA THR A 12 -4.78 -3.94 -13.30
C THR A 12 -5.12 -2.65 -12.55
N PHE A 13 -4.84 -2.59 -11.25
CA PHE A 13 -5.08 -1.40 -10.43
C PHE A 13 -4.31 -0.18 -10.94
N ARG A 14 -3.04 -0.36 -11.33
CA ARG A 14 -2.25 0.70 -11.95
C ARG A 14 -2.89 1.17 -13.25
N ASP A 15 -3.29 0.25 -14.12
CA ASP A 15 -3.90 0.60 -15.41
C ASP A 15 -5.21 1.37 -15.24
N GLU A 16 -6.04 0.99 -14.25
CA GLU A 16 -7.26 1.71 -13.87
C GLU A 16 -6.97 3.13 -13.34
N LEU A 17 -5.94 3.29 -12.50
CA LEU A 17 -5.50 4.61 -12.02
C LEU A 17 -4.98 5.50 -13.15
N LEU A 18 -4.27 4.93 -14.13
CA LEU A 18 -3.78 5.67 -15.30
C LEU A 18 -4.91 6.09 -16.24
N ALA A 19 -5.98 5.28 -16.32
CA ALA A 19 -7.14 5.56 -17.16
C ALA A 19 -8.07 6.65 -16.59
N ASP A 20 -8.01 6.93 -15.29
CA ASP A 20 -8.77 8.00 -14.63
C ASP A 20 -7.87 9.25 -14.37
N PRO A 21 -8.05 10.36 -15.13
CA PRO A 21 -7.23 11.56 -14.99
C PRO A 21 -7.30 12.24 -13.62
N LEU A 22 -8.41 12.04 -12.88
CA LEU A 22 -8.58 12.57 -11.53
C LEU A 22 -7.83 11.72 -10.52
N ALA A 23 -7.96 10.40 -10.61
CA ALA A 23 -7.25 9.45 -9.76
C ALA A 23 -5.74 9.60 -9.95
N LEU A 24 -5.28 9.69 -11.20
CA LEU A 24 -3.86 9.87 -11.55
C LEU A 24 -3.19 11.06 -10.83
N LYS A 25 -3.95 12.13 -10.58
CA LYS A 25 -3.46 13.35 -9.94
C LYS A 25 -3.63 13.38 -8.43
N ARG A 26 -4.51 12.55 -7.87
CA ARG A 26 -4.94 12.64 -6.46
C ARG A 26 -4.60 11.42 -5.62
N VAL A 27 -4.44 10.27 -6.25
CA VAL A 27 -4.12 9.03 -5.55
C VAL A 27 -2.62 8.98 -5.29
N GLU A 28 -2.28 8.77 -4.04
CA GLU A 28 -0.98 8.29 -3.63
C GLU A 28 -1.16 6.93 -2.96
N LEU A 29 -0.19 6.04 -3.16
CA LEU A 29 -0.23 4.70 -2.61
C LEU A 29 1.14 4.27 -2.09
N GLY A 30 1.12 3.50 -1.02
CA GLY A 30 2.27 2.79 -0.47
C GLY A 30 1.94 1.32 -0.29
N ILE A 31 2.96 0.47 -0.25
CA ILE A 31 2.82 -0.97 -0.08
C ILE A 31 3.69 -1.40 1.10
N VAL A 32 3.06 -2.13 2.02
CA VAL A 32 3.71 -2.85 3.11
C VAL A 32 3.46 -4.33 2.87
N THR A 33 4.53 -5.12 2.80
CA THR A 33 4.46 -6.58 2.82
C THR A 33 4.72 -7.07 4.25
N PHE A 34 4.33 -8.30 4.54
CA PHE A 34 4.59 -8.93 5.84
C PHE A 34 4.95 -10.41 5.69
N GLY A 35 5.75 -10.89 6.64
CA GLY A 35 6.39 -12.20 6.63
C GLY A 35 7.87 -12.24 6.23
N PRO A 36 8.74 -11.24 6.52
CA PRO A 36 8.68 -10.22 7.58
C PRO A 36 8.08 -8.87 7.15
N VAL A 37 7.76 -7.99 8.10
CA VAL A 37 7.22 -6.64 7.79
C VAL A 37 8.24 -5.81 7.02
N HIS A 38 7.86 -5.34 5.84
CA HIS A 38 8.72 -4.54 4.98
C HIS A 38 7.93 -3.47 4.22
N VAL A 39 8.51 -2.27 4.08
CA VAL A 39 7.94 -1.22 3.21
C VAL A 39 8.45 -1.47 1.79
N GLU A 40 7.69 -2.24 1.03
CA GLU A 40 8.00 -2.52 -0.37
C GLU A 40 7.99 -1.23 -1.22
N GLN A 41 7.05 -0.33 -0.92
CA GLN A 41 6.90 0.94 -1.64
C GLN A 41 6.46 2.04 -0.67
N PRO A 42 7.28 3.08 -0.44
CA PRO A 42 6.83 4.30 0.23
C PRO A 42 5.71 4.98 -0.57
N PHE A 43 4.92 5.83 0.09
CA PHE A 43 3.86 6.56 -0.61
C PHE A 43 4.39 7.34 -1.82
N THR A 44 3.88 6.99 -3.00
CA THR A 44 4.18 7.61 -4.30
C THR A 44 2.89 7.96 -5.03
N SER A 45 2.93 8.92 -5.96
CA SER A 45 1.78 9.25 -6.79
C SER A 45 1.43 8.11 -7.73
N ALA A 46 0.15 8.01 -8.11
CA ALA A 46 -0.30 7.05 -9.11
C ALA A 46 0.48 7.14 -10.43
N ALA A 47 0.90 8.35 -10.83
CA ALA A 47 1.70 8.56 -12.03
C ALA A 47 3.10 7.93 -11.96
N ASN A 48 3.67 7.85 -10.75
CA ASN A 48 4.98 7.28 -10.49
C ASN A 48 4.90 5.86 -9.91
N PHE A 49 3.71 5.24 -9.92
CA PHE A 49 3.54 3.90 -9.42
C PHE A 49 3.91 2.88 -10.48
N PHE A 50 4.92 2.08 -10.16
CA PHE A 50 5.33 0.90 -10.91
C PHE A 50 5.11 -0.31 -10.01
N PRO A 51 4.09 -1.15 -10.30
CA PRO A 51 3.77 -2.31 -9.48
C PRO A 51 5.00 -3.20 -9.25
N PRO A 52 5.40 -3.45 -7.98
CA PRO A 52 6.45 -4.41 -7.68
C PRO A 52 5.94 -5.83 -7.93
N ILE A 53 6.88 -6.77 -8.12
CA ILE A 53 6.56 -8.19 -8.11
C ILE A 53 6.68 -8.66 -6.67
N LEU A 54 5.55 -9.00 -6.05
CA LEU A 54 5.50 -9.49 -4.69
C LEU A 54 5.73 -11.00 -4.62
N PHE A 55 6.35 -11.44 -3.52
CA PHE A 55 6.59 -12.83 -3.20
C PHE A 55 5.98 -13.14 -1.83
N ALA A 56 5.28 -14.28 -1.72
CA ALA A 56 4.76 -14.75 -0.44
C ALA A 56 5.90 -15.38 0.39
N GLN A 57 5.92 -15.09 1.68
CA GLN A 57 6.86 -15.63 2.66
C GLN A 57 6.09 -16.15 3.89
N GLY A 58 6.76 -16.93 4.73
CA GLY A 58 6.09 -17.91 5.60
C GLY A 58 5.35 -17.40 6.83
N ASP A 59 5.77 -16.27 7.41
CA ASP A 59 5.14 -15.73 8.62
C ASP A 59 4.08 -14.68 8.28
N THR A 60 3.10 -14.48 9.17
CA THR A 60 2.02 -13.50 9.00
C THR A 60 1.96 -12.51 10.17
N PRO A 61 3.02 -11.69 10.42
CA PRO A 61 3.04 -10.69 11.47
C PRO A 61 2.14 -9.50 11.12
N MET A 62 0.83 -9.73 11.26
CA MET A 62 -0.24 -8.86 10.80
C MET A 62 -0.39 -7.64 11.70
N GLY A 63 -0.28 -7.78 13.01
CA GLY A 63 -0.35 -6.66 13.96
C GLY A 63 0.76 -5.64 13.71
N ALA A 64 1.99 -6.12 13.52
CA ALA A 64 3.14 -5.32 13.16
C ALA A 64 2.98 -4.66 11.78
N ALA A 65 2.42 -5.37 10.80
CA ALA A 65 2.14 -4.81 9.47
C ALA A 65 1.11 -3.67 9.51
N ILE A 66 0.02 -3.85 10.26
CA ILE A 66 -1.00 -2.82 10.47
C ILE A 66 -0.40 -1.60 11.15
N THR A 67 0.39 -1.80 12.20
CA THR A 67 1.07 -0.71 12.93
C THR A 67 1.98 0.06 12.00
N LYS A 68 2.78 -0.64 11.17
CA LYS A 68 3.65 0.00 10.19
C LYS A 68 2.88 0.79 9.13
N ALA A 69 1.76 0.28 8.65
CA ALA A 69 0.90 0.98 7.70
C ALA A 69 0.27 2.24 8.32
N LEU A 70 -0.16 2.17 9.59
CA LEU A 70 -0.67 3.33 10.33
C LEU A 70 0.41 4.41 10.51
N ASP A 71 1.64 4.02 10.84
CA ASP A 71 2.76 4.95 10.96
C ASP A 71 3.04 5.68 9.65
N MET A 72 3.04 4.96 8.52
CA MET A 72 3.22 5.55 7.19
C MET A 72 2.10 6.56 6.87
N VAL A 73 0.86 6.24 7.21
CA VAL A 73 -0.29 7.13 7.02
C VAL A 73 -0.14 8.39 7.88
N GLU A 74 0.23 8.26 9.15
CA GLU A 74 0.42 9.40 10.03
C GLU A 74 1.59 10.29 9.58
N GLU A 75 2.67 9.71 9.09
CA GLU A 75 3.79 10.44 8.49
C GLU A 75 3.36 11.26 7.28
N ARG A 76 2.69 10.63 6.31
CA ARG A 76 2.18 11.33 5.11
C ARG A 76 1.17 12.44 5.47
N LYS A 77 0.29 12.21 6.46
CA LYS A 77 -0.62 13.25 6.99
C LYS A 77 0.13 14.41 7.64
N ARG A 78 1.26 14.17 8.31
CA ARG A 78 2.11 15.23 8.87
C ARG A 78 2.74 16.05 7.75
N GLU A 79 3.26 15.40 6.71
CA GLU A 79 3.84 16.06 5.53
C GLU A 79 2.83 16.97 4.84
N TYR A 80 1.61 16.50 4.59
CA TYR A 80 0.57 17.33 4.00
C TYR A 80 0.20 18.54 4.86
N ARG A 81 0.02 18.34 6.17
CA ARG A 81 -0.28 19.44 7.11
C ARG A 81 0.83 20.49 7.13
N ALA A 82 2.09 20.06 7.14
CA ALA A 82 3.25 20.95 7.11
C ALA A 82 3.30 21.82 5.85
N ASN A 83 2.78 21.30 4.73
CA ASN A 83 2.74 22.01 3.44
C ASN A 83 1.39 22.70 3.16
N GLY A 84 0.44 22.71 4.11
CA GLY A 84 -0.88 23.31 3.91
C GLY A 84 -1.76 22.59 2.89
N ILE A 85 -1.47 21.31 2.61
CA ILE A 85 -2.17 20.48 1.63
C ILE A 85 -3.32 19.76 2.33
N SER A 86 -4.53 19.86 1.78
CA SER A 86 -5.68 19.08 2.23
C SER A 86 -5.60 17.64 1.71
N TYR A 87 -6.12 16.70 2.48
CA TYR A 87 -6.15 15.29 2.12
C TYR A 87 -7.49 14.65 2.46
N TYR A 88 -7.85 13.61 1.72
CA TYR A 88 -9.01 12.78 2.01
C TYR A 88 -8.67 11.75 3.08
N ARG A 89 -9.69 11.20 3.74
CA ARG A 89 -9.49 10.14 4.74
C ARG A 89 -8.77 8.95 4.07
N PRO A 90 -7.56 8.59 4.53
CA PRO A 90 -6.79 7.50 3.94
C PRO A 90 -7.43 6.15 4.26
N TRP A 91 -7.28 5.18 3.37
CA TRP A 91 -7.71 3.80 3.54
C TRP A 91 -6.50 2.88 3.60
N ILE A 92 -6.62 1.81 4.38
CA ILE A 92 -5.65 0.72 4.44
C ILE A 92 -6.39 -0.54 4.00
N PHE A 93 -5.89 -1.21 2.96
CA PHE A 93 -6.38 -2.49 2.50
C PHE A 93 -5.41 -3.57 3.00
N LEU A 94 -5.93 -4.51 3.79
CA LEU A 94 -5.18 -5.68 4.22
C LEU A 94 -5.60 -6.88 3.36
N ILE A 95 -4.61 -7.51 2.71
CA ILE A 95 -4.81 -8.68 1.87
C ILE A 95 -3.97 -9.82 2.46
N THR A 96 -4.62 -10.92 2.84
CA THR A 96 -4.01 -12.10 3.45
C THR A 96 -4.84 -13.34 3.15
N ASP A 97 -4.21 -14.50 3.04
CA ASP A 97 -4.85 -15.82 2.97
C ASP A 97 -4.73 -16.61 4.29
N GLY A 98 -4.10 -16.03 5.32
CA GLY A 98 -3.85 -16.66 6.62
C GLY A 98 -4.23 -15.79 7.82
N ALA A 99 -4.15 -16.41 9.01
CA ALA A 99 -4.38 -15.78 10.31
C ALA A 99 -3.11 -15.08 10.85
N PRO A 100 -3.21 -14.13 11.79
CA PRO A 100 -2.06 -13.50 12.43
C PRO A 100 -1.15 -14.53 13.13
N THR A 101 0.16 -14.30 13.08
CA THR A 101 1.17 -15.05 13.86
C THR A 101 1.83 -14.22 14.95
N ASP A 102 1.41 -12.97 15.13
CA ASP A 102 1.87 -12.03 16.16
C ASP A 102 0.75 -11.61 17.13
N GLU A 103 1.14 -10.97 18.24
CA GLU A 103 0.25 -10.51 19.31
C GLU A 103 -0.45 -9.18 18.99
#